data_AF-A0A946YYH4-F1
#
_entry.id   AF-A0A946YYH4-F1
#
_cell.length_a   1.000
_cell.length_b   1.000
_cell.length_c   1.000
_cell.angle_alpha   90.00
_cell.angle_beta   90.00
_cell.angle_gamma   90.00
#
_symmetry.space_group_name_H-M   'P 1'
#
loop_
_entity.id
_entity.type
_entity.pdbx_description
1 polymer ?
#
loop_
_entity_poly.entity_id
_entity_poly.type
_entity_poly.pdbx_seq_one_letter_code
_entity_poly.pdbx_strand_id
1 'polypeptide(L)' 'FEKYRVPVPANASSASDIEVPDTFSKACSRAVEFELDNVKMYDEFLSFITHEDIRTAMTLLRRASKDRHLPAFRRWAGR' A
#
# COMPACT_ATOMS: atom_id res chain seq x y z
N PHE A 1 2.78 0.43 -20.09
CA PHE A 1 3.73 1.55 -20.30
C PHE A 1 3.44 2.30 -21.61
N GLU A 2 3.20 1.60 -22.72
CA GLU A 2 2.92 2.23 -24.03
C GLU A 2 1.66 3.11 -24.06
N LYS A 3 0.60 2.76 -23.33
CA LYS A 3 -0.68 3.50 -23.32
C LYS A 3 -0.52 4.99 -22.95
N TYR A 4 0.31 5.30 -21.96
CA TYR A 4 0.50 6.66 -21.47
C TYR A 4 1.81 7.30 -21.95
N ARG A 5 2.70 6.53 -22.59
CA ARG A 5 4.01 6.99 -23.11
C ARG A 5 4.85 7.75 -22.07
N VAL A 6 4.66 7.45 -20.79
CA VAL A 6 5.47 7.95 -19.69
C VAL A 6 6.56 6.91 -19.39
N PRO A 7 7.85 7.30 -19.29
CA PRO A 7 8.91 6.38 -18.90
C PRO A 7 8.68 5.86 -17.48
N VAL A 8 9.14 4.64 -17.20
CA VAL A 8 9.12 4.10 -15.85
C VAL A 8 10.08 4.92 -14.99
N PRO A 9 9.65 5.47 -13.84
CA PRO A 9 10.55 6.19 -12.95
C PRO A 9 11.63 5.24 -12.41
N ALA A 10 12.85 5.76 -12.22
CA ALA A 10 13.91 5.02 -11.56
C ALA A 10 13.47 4.65 -10.13
N ASN A 11 13.76 3.42 -9.71
CA ASN A 11 13.54 3.04 -8.33
C ASN A 11 14.61 3.72 -7.45
N ALA A 12 14.18 4.63 -6.59
CA ALA A 12 15.06 5.33 -5.64
C ALA A 12 15.21 4.59 -4.31
N SER A 13 14.43 3.53 -4.07
CA SER A 13 14.43 2.80 -2.80
C SER A 13 15.39 1.61 -2.84
N SER A 14 16.11 1.41 -1.74
CA SER A 14 16.97 0.26 -1.47
C SER A 14 16.42 -0.60 -0.34
N ALA A 15 16.75 -1.90 -0.35
CA ALA A 15 16.43 -2.80 0.77
C ALA A 15 17.10 -2.35 2.08
N SER A 16 18.23 -1.63 1.99
CA SER A 16 18.92 -1.03 3.14
C SER A 16 18.12 0.07 3.84
N ASP A 17 17.10 0.63 3.19
CA ASP A 17 16.29 1.73 3.73
C ASP A 17 15.16 1.21 4.64
N ILE A 18 15.00 -0.11 4.71
CA ILE A 18 13.90 -0.76 5.42
C ILE A 18 14.42 -1.34 6.74
N GLU A 19 13.91 -0.80 7.84
CA GLU A 19 14.08 -1.42 9.15
C GLU A 19 13.06 -2.56 9.33
N VAL A 20 13.56 -3.79 9.44
CA VAL A 20 12.74 -4.98 9.63
C VAL A 20 12.53 -5.22 11.14
N PRO A 21 11.28 -5.23 11.64
CA PRO A 21 11.04 -5.49 13.05
C PRO A 21 11.46 -6.89 13.50
N ASP A 22 11.97 -7.00 14.72
CA ASP A 22 12.58 -8.24 15.25
C ASP A 22 11.64 -9.43 15.40
N THR A 23 10.33 -9.17 15.50
CA THR A 23 9.33 -10.21 15.74
C THR A 23 8.18 -10.11 14.75
N PHE A 24 7.58 -11.27 14.46
CA PHE A 24 6.40 -11.34 13.61
C PHE A 24 5.25 -10.46 14.12
N SER A 25 5.05 -10.41 15.44
CA SER A 25 4.03 -9.56 16.07
C SER A 25 4.32 -8.07 15.86
N LYS A 26 5.56 -7.62 16.07
CA LYS A 26 5.97 -6.22 15.78
C LYS A 26 5.84 -5.89 14.30
N ALA A 27 6.21 -6.82 13.41
CA ALA A 27 6.04 -6.66 11.97
C ALA A 27 4.55 -6.52 11.59
N CYS A 28 3.67 -7.31 12.20
CA CYS A 28 2.22 -7.18 12.00
C CYS A 28 1.68 -5.84 12.53
N SER A 29 2.14 -5.36 13.69
CA SER A 29 1.75 -4.06 14.22
C SER A 29 2.15 -2.92 13.27
N ARG A 30 3.38 -2.93 12.77
CA ARG A 30 3.85 -1.95 11.76
C ARG A 30 3.07 -2.07 10.44
N ALA A 31 2.74 -3.28 10.01
CA ALA A 31 1.94 -3.50 8.81
C ALA A 31 0.50 -2.98 8.96
N VAL A 32 -0.08 -2.99 10.17
CA VAL A 32 -1.40 -2.37 10.42
C VAL A 32 -1.35 -0.86 10.15
N GLU A 33 -0.29 -0.18 10.60
CA GLU A 33 -0.09 1.25 10.33
C GLU A 33 0.06 1.51 8.83
N PHE A 34 0.90 0.72 8.15
CA PHE A 34 1.09 0.83 6.70
C PHE A 34 -0.19 0.60 5.89
N GLU A 35 -1.03 -0.35 6.27
CA GLU A 35 -2.29 -0.56 5.55
C GLU A 35 -3.31 0.55 5.80
N LEU A 36 -3.30 1.20 6.97
CA LEU A 36 -4.11 2.39 7.23
C LEU A 36 -3.63 3.58 6.40
N ASP A 37 -2.31 3.80 6.34
CA ASP A 37 -1.70 4.84 5.52
C ASP A 37 -1.97 4.61 4.03
N ASN A 38 -1.88 3.36 3.55
CA ASN A 38 -2.24 3.00 2.18
C ASN A 38 -3.70 3.34 1.86
N VAL A 39 -4.64 3.00 2.75
CA VAL A 39 -6.06 3.33 2.52
C VAL A 39 -6.25 4.84 2.38
N LYS A 40 -5.61 5.64 3.25
CA LYS A 40 -5.65 7.10 3.17
C LYS A 40 -5.03 7.63 1.88
N MET A 41 -3.84 7.15 1.52
CA MET A 41 -3.15 7.53 0.28
C MET A 41 -4.01 7.24 -0.96
N TYR A 42 -4.62 6.04 -1.03
CA TYR A 42 -5.49 5.73 -2.16
C TYR A 42 -6.78 6.55 -2.17
N ASP A 43 -7.35 6.89 -1.01
CA ASP A 43 -8.48 7.83 -0.92
C ASP A 43 -8.10 9.20 -1.49
N GLU A 44 -6.92 9.71 -1.17
CA GLU A 44 -6.39 10.96 -1.75
C GLU A 44 -6.19 10.83 -3.27
N PHE A 45 -5.57 9.75 -3.75
CA PHE A 45 -5.35 9.52 -5.18
C PHE A 45 -6.67 9.47 -5.97
N LEU A 46 -7.67 8.78 -5.43
CA LEU A 46 -8.99 8.65 -6.07
C LEU A 46 -9.75 9.98 -6.18
N SER A 47 -9.33 11.03 -5.45
CA SER A 47 -9.95 12.36 -5.55
C SER A 47 -9.56 13.11 -6.84
N PHE A 48 -8.41 12.79 -7.45
CA PHE A 48 -7.90 13.53 -8.61
C PHE A 48 -7.58 12.65 -9.84
N ILE A 49 -7.58 11.33 -9.72
CA ILE A 49 -7.38 10.44 -10.88
C ILE A 49 -8.62 10.41 -11.77
N THR A 50 -8.46 10.85 -13.01
CA THR A 50 -9.51 10.89 -14.02
C THR A 50 -9.52 9.68 -14.97
N HIS A 51 -8.37 9.02 -15.15
CA HIS A 51 -8.23 7.88 -16.04
C HIS A 51 -8.86 6.62 -15.44
N GLU A 52 -9.83 6.03 -16.14
CA GLU A 52 -10.67 4.95 -15.60
C GLU A 52 -9.90 3.68 -15.21
N ASP A 53 -8.92 3.27 -16.02
CA ASP A 53 -8.08 2.10 -15.75
C ASP A 53 -7.19 2.31 -14.52
N ILE A 54 -6.60 3.50 -14.38
CA ILE A 54 -5.82 3.87 -13.20
C ILE A 54 -6.73 3.93 -11.97
N ARG A 55 -7.91 4.54 -12.09
CA ARG A 55 -8.90 4.63 -11.01
C ARG A 55 -9.35 3.25 -10.54
N THR A 56 -9.53 2.32 -11.48
CA THR A 56 -9.87 0.92 -11.20
C THR A 56 -8.74 0.24 -10.43
N ALA A 57 -7.50 0.37 -10.90
CA ALA A 57 -6.34 -0.21 -10.20
C ALA A 57 -6.21 0.34 -8.77
N MET A 58 -6.28 1.65 -8.57
CA MET A 58 -6.20 2.28 -7.24
C MET A 58 -7.35 1.85 -6.32
N THR A 59 -8.56 1.68 -6.87
CA THR A 59 -9.71 1.17 -6.12
C THR A 59 -9.49 -0.27 -5.64
N LEU A 60 -8.93 -1.13 -6.50
CA LEU A 60 -8.63 -2.53 -6.16
C LEU A 60 -7.53 -2.62 -5.09
N LEU A 61 -6.47 -1.82 -5.21
CA LEU A 61 -5.39 -1.77 -4.22
C LEU A 61 -5.90 -1.29 -2.87
N ARG A 62 -6.70 -0.21 -2.85
CA ARG A 62 -7.35 0.27 -1.63
C ARG A 62 -8.20 -0.80 -0.95
N ARG A 63 -9.01 -1.52 -1.71
CA ARG A 63 -9.84 -2.63 -1.19
C ARG A 63 -8.98 -3.75 -0.63
N ALA A 64 -7.88 -4.10 -1.28
CA ALA A 64 -6.95 -5.11 -0.77
C ALA A 64 -6.36 -4.69 0.60
N SER A 65 -5.88 -3.45 0.72
CA SER A 65 -5.40 -2.91 2.00
C SER A 65 -6.46 -2.95 3.08
N LYS A 66 -7.64 -2.37 2.81
CA LYS A 66 -8.71 -2.21 3.81
C LYS A 66 -9.36 -3.53 4.21
N ASP A 67 -9.75 -4.33 3.23
CA ASP A 67 -10.70 -5.43 3.43
C ASP A 67 -9.99 -6.79 3.56
N ARG A 68 -8.69 -6.88 3.21
CA ARG A 68 -7.93 -8.14 3.26
C ARG A 68 -6.71 -8.04 4.16
N HIS A 69 -5.80 -7.11 3.89
CA HIS A 69 -4.51 -7.05 4.57
C HIS A 69 -4.64 -6.55 6.01
N LEU A 70 -5.31 -5.40 6.20
CA LEU A 70 -5.54 -4.81 7.52
C LEU A 70 -6.15 -5.80 8.52
N PRO A 71 -7.27 -6.51 8.22
CA PRO A 71 -7.80 -7.49 9.15
C PRO A 71 -6.87 -8.70 9.33
N ALA A 72 -6.02 -9.04 8.36
CA ALA A 72 -5.05 -10.12 8.50
C ALA A 72 -3.94 -9.77 9.49
N PHE A 73 -3.35 -8.59 9.39
CA PHE A 73 -2.29 -8.14 10.29
C PHE A 73 -2.81 -7.87 11.71
N ARG A 74 -4.02 -7.31 11.84
CA ARG A 74 -4.66 -7.09 13.15
C ARG A 74 -4.85 -8.38 13.96
N ARG A 75 -4.97 -9.55 13.33
CA ARG A 75 -5.08 -10.83 14.06
C ARG A 75 -3.81 -11.21 14.83
N TRP A 76 -2.66 -10.66 14.43
CA TRP A 76 -1.35 -11.04 14.96
C TRP A 76 -0.61 -9.89 15.63
N ALA A 77 -1.03 -8.65 15.39
CA ALA A 77 -0.49 -7.47 16.06
C ALA A 77 -0.71 -7.55 17.59
N GLY A 78 0.37 -7.45 18.36
CA GLY A 78 0.34 -7.43 19.83
C GLY A 78 0.11 -8.77 20.52
N ARG A 79 0.11 -9.88 19.75
CA ARG A 79 0.21 -11.25 20.30
C ARG A 79 1.66 -11.61 20.61
#